data_AF-Q605X4-F1
#
_entry.id   AF-Q605X4-F1
#
_cell.length_a   1.000
_cell.length_b   1.000
_cell.length_c   1.000
_cell.angle_alpha   90.00
_cell.angle_beta   90.00
_cell.angle_gamma   90.00
#
_symmetry.space_group_name_H-M   'P 1'
#
loop_
_entity.id
_entity.type
_entity.pdbx_description
1 polymer ?
#
loop_
_entity_poly.entity_id
_entity_poly.type
_entity_poly.pdbx_seq_one_letter_code
_entity_poly.pdbx_strand_id
1 'polypeptide(L)'
;MADNANSKNLCSLLIVSAGLLAAQVAQADAPCVVPLKLIDINAGSGKPPEYKLGIHVGLGGGAPQLYEFDTGGPGFWAAYTPTPPKNKEQWWGNYETVQTDALSIAYTSGNEYTANLVDTVVALYRPQGSGFAKQCESAAPVGVAQITAFADKKKPKKVKAWYKALATGKPPLFGHFYGDFGAALFPIMTADKSAGVYSALPQLPQTGLTNGFIVHVGPLGKSKPTLTIGITDEELATFTTQLPMNPTCVDAGGAPEAPSSACPPYPNFPVGDMPTWSEQITYANLSWEYGKSSSGNGQAFSNVGLTLDTGAPATTIWQNDDLYVDSRFLRNPEGSTVPYTGDFKSKVRLTISAATTVPGGHDLDFYLLTGQKATVNQVSASVRGNDGGPTWSGYMNTGLMLYTYYDVMFDVEHGVVGFRPVKR
;
A
#
# COMPACT_ATOMS: atom_id res chain seq x y z
N MET A 1 68.34 -12.73 47.86
CA MET A 1 68.87 -11.45 47.34
C MET A 1 69.05 -11.63 45.85
N ALA A 2 68.52 -10.67 45.05
CA ALA A 2 68.46 -10.62 43.58
C ALA A 2 67.60 -11.72 42.93
N ASP A 3 66.84 -11.53 41.86
CA ASP A 3 66.34 -10.38 41.10
C ASP A 3 65.31 -10.95 40.12
N ASN A 4 64.23 -10.22 39.80
CA ASN A 4 63.63 -10.08 38.45
C ASN A 4 62.18 -9.60 38.52
N ALA A 5 62.02 -8.29 38.43
CA ALA A 5 60.76 -7.64 38.09
C ALA A 5 60.63 -7.54 36.56
N ASN A 6 59.58 -8.15 36.00
CA ASN A 6 59.21 -8.06 34.59
C ASN A 6 58.09 -7.01 34.44
N SER A 7 58.43 -5.77 34.08
CA SER A 7 57.45 -4.72 33.77
C SER A 7 56.95 -4.88 32.33
N LYS A 8 55.68 -5.28 32.17
CA LYS A 8 55.00 -5.30 30.87
C LYS A 8 54.59 -3.88 30.48
N ASN A 9 55.10 -3.43 29.34
CA ASN A 9 54.66 -2.22 28.63
C ASN A 9 53.19 -2.37 28.21
N LEU A 10 52.30 -1.55 28.78
CA LEU A 10 50.98 -1.27 28.21
C LEU A 10 51.15 -0.17 27.16
N CYS A 11 51.15 -0.56 25.87
CA CYS A 11 50.90 0.36 24.77
C CYS A 11 49.40 0.71 24.76
N SER A 12 49.07 1.91 25.24
CA SER A 12 47.75 2.50 25.04
C SER A 12 47.59 2.89 23.57
N LEU A 13 46.74 2.15 22.85
CA LEU A 13 46.28 2.48 21.51
C LEU A 13 45.25 3.61 21.62
N LEU A 14 45.65 4.83 21.29
CA LEU A 14 44.76 5.98 21.18
C LEU A 14 44.03 5.87 19.82
N ILE A 15 42.78 5.39 19.81
CA ILE A 15 41.92 5.46 18.63
C ILE A 15 41.45 6.91 18.53
N VAL A 16 42.01 7.65 17.56
CA VAL A 16 41.49 8.97 17.16
C VAL A 16 40.21 8.71 16.37
N SER A 17 39.06 8.86 17.03
CA SER A 17 37.76 8.92 16.37
C SER A 17 37.72 10.17 15.50
N ALA A 18 38.08 10.06 14.23
CA ALA A 18 37.83 11.08 13.24
C ALA A 18 36.31 11.24 13.10
N GLY A 19 35.77 12.32 13.69
CA GLY A 19 34.36 12.66 13.55
C GLY A 19 34.04 12.86 12.08
N LEU A 20 33.31 11.91 11.49
CA LEU A 20 32.51 12.19 10.31
C LEU A 20 31.47 13.22 10.75
N LEU A 21 31.74 14.49 10.45
CA LEU A 21 30.67 15.47 10.25
C LEU A 21 29.86 14.93 9.07
N ALA A 22 28.80 14.18 9.35
CA ALA A 22 27.78 13.87 8.38
C ALA A 22 27.34 15.22 7.83
N ALA A 23 27.58 15.45 6.52
CA ALA A 23 26.99 16.59 5.85
C ALA A 23 25.48 16.45 6.06
N GLN A 24 24.91 17.29 6.93
CA GLN A 24 23.48 17.48 7.00
C GLN A 24 23.09 17.96 5.61
N VAL A 25 22.61 17.04 4.78
CA VAL A 25 21.90 17.39 3.56
C VAL A 25 20.81 18.34 4.02
N ALA A 26 20.84 19.59 3.57
CA ALA A 26 19.77 20.55 3.83
C ALA A 26 18.49 19.90 3.32
N GLN A 27 17.76 19.28 4.23
CA GLN A 27 16.57 18.53 3.93
C GLN A 27 15.47 19.54 3.62
N ALA A 28 14.63 19.25 2.65
CA ALA A 28 13.65 20.21 2.20
C ALA A 28 12.63 20.48 3.33
N ASP A 29 12.50 21.75 3.74
CA ASP A 29 11.37 22.27 4.52
C ASP A 29 10.06 22.27 3.71
N ALA A 30 9.97 21.42 2.68
CA ALA A 30 8.90 21.42 1.69
C ALA A 30 8.48 19.98 1.35
N PRO A 31 7.17 19.74 1.17
CA PRO A 31 6.66 18.43 0.78
C PRO A 31 7.32 17.86 -0.48
N CYS A 32 7.60 16.56 -0.49
CA CYS A 32 8.01 15.84 -1.69
C CYS A 32 6.79 15.51 -2.55
N VAL A 33 6.66 16.15 -3.72
CA VAL A 33 5.52 15.94 -4.64
C VAL A 33 5.94 15.08 -5.83
N VAL A 34 5.41 13.86 -5.90
CA VAL A 34 5.73 12.86 -6.91
C VAL A 34 4.52 12.66 -7.84
N PRO A 35 4.69 12.76 -9.18
CA PRO A 35 3.60 12.45 -10.09
C PRO A 35 3.33 10.95 -10.11
N LEU A 36 2.04 10.59 -10.03
CA LEU A 36 1.55 9.23 -10.24
C LEU A 36 1.03 9.10 -11.68
N LYS A 37 1.11 7.90 -12.23
CA LYS A 37 0.66 7.58 -13.59
C LYS A 37 -0.56 6.68 -13.56
N LEU A 38 -1.68 7.16 -14.11
CA LEU A 38 -2.85 6.30 -14.34
C LEU A 38 -2.61 5.44 -15.59
N ILE A 39 -2.74 4.12 -15.46
CA ILE A 39 -2.51 3.15 -16.55
C ILE A 39 -3.75 2.29 -16.71
N ASP A 40 -4.27 2.21 -17.94
CA ASP A 40 -5.24 1.19 -18.33
C ASP A 40 -4.52 -0.13 -18.61
N ILE A 41 -4.59 -1.08 -17.68
CA ILE A 41 -3.92 -2.39 -17.80
C ILE A 41 -4.62 -3.34 -18.77
N ASN A 42 -5.81 -2.97 -19.25
CA ASN A 42 -6.54 -3.71 -20.30
C ASN A 42 -6.39 -3.06 -21.68
N ALA A 43 -5.58 -2.01 -21.83
CA ALA A 43 -5.39 -1.32 -23.10
C ALA A 43 -4.98 -2.29 -24.23
N GLY A 44 -5.72 -2.25 -25.35
CA GLY A 44 -5.47 -3.11 -26.51
C GLY A 44 -5.92 -4.57 -26.37
N SER A 45 -6.50 -4.97 -25.23
CA SER A 45 -6.98 -6.35 -25.00
C SER A 45 -8.42 -6.60 -25.48
N GLY A 46 -9.16 -5.54 -25.87
CA GLY A 46 -10.58 -5.60 -26.21
C GLY A 46 -11.52 -5.71 -24.99
N LYS A 47 -10.97 -5.74 -23.77
CA LYS A 47 -11.74 -5.69 -22.52
C LYS A 47 -12.05 -4.26 -22.10
N PRO A 48 -13.04 -4.05 -21.22
CA PRO A 48 -13.27 -2.75 -20.59
C PRO A 48 -11.99 -2.21 -19.90
N PRO A 49 -11.77 -0.88 -19.92
CA PRO A 49 -10.64 -0.27 -19.22
C PRO A 49 -10.61 -0.63 -17.75
N GLU A 50 -9.41 -0.89 -17.25
CA GLU A 50 -9.16 -1.19 -15.84
C GLU A 50 -7.92 -0.41 -15.41
N TYR A 51 -8.09 0.51 -14.48
CA TYR A 51 -7.04 1.47 -14.15
C TYR A 51 -6.27 1.07 -12.89
N LYS A 52 -4.96 1.27 -12.94
CA LYS A 52 -4.04 1.21 -11.80
C LYS A 52 -3.16 2.45 -11.75
N LEU A 53 -2.62 2.76 -10.59
CA LEU A 53 -1.64 3.83 -10.42
C LEU A 53 -0.22 3.28 -10.48
N GLY A 54 0.67 4.04 -11.11
CA GLY A 54 2.09 3.75 -11.17
C GLY A 54 2.94 4.87 -10.57
N ILE A 55 4.03 4.50 -9.92
CA ILE A 55 5.03 5.41 -9.36
C ILE A 55 6.43 5.04 -9.86
N HIS A 56 7.26 6.03 -10.21
CA HIS A 56 8.64 5.78 -10.63
C HIS A 56 9.57 5.76 -9.43
N VAL A 57 10.26 4.64 -9.25
CA VAL A 57 11.10 4.38 -8.08
C VAL A 57 12.46 3.85 -8.53
N GLY A 58 13.54 4.40 -7.97
CA GLY A 58 14.90 3.88 -8.09
C GLY A 58 15.31 3.16 -6.81
N LEU A 59 16.07 2.09 -6.96
CA LEU A 59 16.55 1.23 -5.88
C LEU A 59 18.07 1.27 -5.84
N GLY A 60 18.67 1.69 -4.74
CA GLY A 60 20.12 1.63 -4.53
C GLY A 60 20.95 2.47 -5.52
N GLY A 61 20.37 3.51 -6.11
CA GLY A 61 20.99 4.30 -7.19
C GLY A 61 20.82 3.71 -8.60
N GLY A 62 20.07 2.61 -8.75
CA GLY A 62 19.69 2.04 -10.04
C GLY A 62 18.67 2.88 -10.82
N ALA A 63 18.51 2.57 -12.11
CA ALA A 63 17.62 3.30 -13.00
C ALA A 63 16.13 3.21 -12.57
N PRO A 64 15.38 4.33 -12.50
CA PRO A 64 13.99 4.32 -12.04
C PRO A 64 13.10 3.40 -12.89
N GLN A 65 12.30 2.56 -12.22
CA GLN A 65 11.29 1.71 -12.84
C GLN A 65 9.89 2.10 -12.37
N LEU A 66 8.88 1.74 -13.15
CA LEU A 66 7.49 1.95 -12.80
C LEU A 66 6.98 0.78 -11.96
N TYR A 67 6.48 1.07 -10.77
CA TYR A 67 5.85 0.11 -9.85
C TYR A 67 4.39 0.45 -9.65
N GLU A 68 3.56 -0.54 -9.38
CA GLU A 68 2.15 -0.32 -9.02
C GLU A 68 2.10 0.41 -7.67
N PHE A 69 1.44 1.55 -7.60
CA PHE A 69 1.26 2.28 -6.34
C PHE A 69 0.01 1.76 -5.62
N ASP A 70 0.21 1.09 -4.49
CA ASP A 70 -0.83 0.30 -3.82
C ASP A 70 -0.93 0.64 -2.33
N THR A 71 -1.90 1.46 -1.94
CA THR A 71 -2.15 1.80 -0.53
C THR A 71 -2.83 0.70 0.29
N GLY A 72 -3.33 -0.36 -0.34
CA GLY A 72 -3.89 -1.54 0.35
C GLY A 72 -2.85 -2.66 0.51
N GLY A 73 -1.87 -2.71 -0.37
CA GLY A 73 -0.76 -3.67 -0.37
C GLY A 73 0.36 -3.30 0.62
N PRO A 74 0.83 -4.24 1.45
CA PRO A 74 1.91 -3.99 2.40
C PRO A 74 3.29 -4.15 1.77
N GLY A 75 4.19 -3.20 2.09
CA GLY A 75 5.61 -3.28 1.77
C GLY A 75 5.96 -3.12 0.28
N PHE A 76 7.23 -2.82 0.01
CA PHE A 76 7.69 -2.64 -1.37
C PHE A 76 8.22 -3.97 -1.96
N TRP A 77 7.49 -4.55 -2.92
CA TRP A 77 7.84 -5.77 -3.63
C TRP A 77 8.37 -5.46 -5.03
N ALA A 78 9.67 -5.65 -5.24
CA ALA A 78 10.34 -5.31 -6.48
C ALA A 78 10.86 -6.56 -7.20
N ALA A 79 10.50 -6.69 -8.48
CA ALA A 79 10.97 -7.77 -9.32
C ALA A 79 12.49 -7.69 -9.48
N TYR A 80 13.14 -8.85 -9.41
CA TYR A 80 14.58 -8.98 -9.51
C TYR A 80 14.96 -10.03 -10.54
N THR A 81 16.07 -9.80 -11.22
CA THR A 81 16.71 -10.81 -12.06
C THR A 81 18.20 -10.82 -11.79
N PRO A 82 18.80 -11.96 -11.44
CA PRO A 82 20.26 -12.04 -11.22
C PRO A 82 21.04 -11.90 -12.53
N THR A 83 20.39 -12.13 -13.68
CA THR A 83 21.00 -12.08 -15.00
C THR A 83 20.26 -11.03 -15.84
N PRO A 84 20.62 -9.73 -15.73
CA PRO A 84 20.02 -8.70 -16.55
C PRO A 84 20.24 -9.02 -18.04
N PRO A 85 19.31 -8.62 -18.92
CA PRO A 85 19.44 -8.85 -20.35
C PRO A 85 20.73 -8.21 -20.90
N LYS A 86 21.37 -8.87 -21.87
CA LYS A 86 22.53 -8.30 -22.58
C LYS A 86 22.18 -6.88 -23.07
N ASN A 87 23.05 -5.92 -22.75
CA ASN A 87 22.91 -4.49 -23.10
C ASN A 87 21.78 -3.74 -22.38
N LYS A 88 21.28 -4.24 -21.24
CA LYS A 88 20.45 -3.46 -20.33
C LYS A 88 21.13 -3.34 -18.98
N GLU A 89 21.18 -2.13 -18.47
CA GLU A 89 21.62 -1.89 -17.09
C GLU A 89 20.66 -2.58 -16.11
N GLN A 90 21.23 -3.11 -15.04
CA GLN A 90 20.44 -3.63 -13.92
C GLN A 90 19.68 -2.46 -13.29
N TRP A 91 18.37 -2.62 -13.09
CA TRP A 91 17.55 -1.56 -12.49
C TRP A 91 17.66 -1.51 -10.96
N TRP A 92 18.14 -2.61 -10.37
CA TRP A 92 18.65 -2.62 -9.00
C TRP A 92 20.07 -2.06 -8.93
N GLY A 93 20.27 -1.05 -8.09
CA GLY A 93 21.60 -0.60 -7.70
C GLY A 93 22.13 -1.37 -6.49
N ASN A 94 22.74 -0.66 -5.54
CA ASN A 94 23.31 -1.24 -4.33
C ASN A 94 22.22 -1.72 -3.36
N TYR A 95 22.41 -2.90 -2.78
CA TYR A 95 21.56 -3.43 -1.71
C TYR A 95 22.36 -4.37 -0.82
N GLU A 96 21.88 -4.58 0.39
CA GLU A 96 22.37 -5.59 1.33
C GLU A 96 21.29 -6.65 1.54
N THR A 97 21.63 -7.93 1.37
CA THR A 97 20.68 -9.00 1.68
C THR A 97 20.64 -9.22 3.19
N VAL A 98 19.50 -8.93 3.81
CA VAL A 98 19.25 -9.18 5.23
C VAL A 98 18.90 -10.65 5.45
N GLN A 99 17.97 -11.18 4.65
CA GLN A 99 17.53 -12.57 4.74
C GLN A 99 17.04 -13.11 3.39
N THR A 100 17.40 -14.35 3.08
CA THR A 100 17.02 -15.02 1.82
C THR A 100 15.69 -15.75 1.94
N ASP A 101 14.85 -15.66 0.91
CA ASP A 101 13.52 -16.31 0.81
C ASP A 101 12.69 -16.18 2.11
N ALA A 102 12.82 -15.01 2.74
CA ALA A 102 12.29 -14.74 4.08
C ALA A 102 10.82 -14.33 4.07
N LEU A 103 10.32 -13.91 2.90
CA LEU A 103 9.05 -13.25 2.73
C LEU A 103 8.23 -13.99 1.68
N SER A 104 6.93 -14.08 1.93
CA SER A 104 5.95 -14.61 1.00
C SER A 104 4.66 -13.82 1.09
N ILE A 105 4.01 -13.57 -0.05
CA ILE A 105 2.71 -12.93 -0.11
C ILE A 105 1.87 -13.53 -1.22
N ALA A 106 0.56 -13.66 -0.98
CA ALA A 106 -0.42 -14.11 -1.96
C ALA A 106 -1.50 -13.04 -2.11
N TYR A 107 -1.71 -12.58 -3.34
CA TYR A 107 -2.75 -11.62 -3.68
C TYR A 107 -4.00 -12.34 -4.15
N THR A 108 -5.16 -11.71 -3.95
CA THR A 108 -6.47 -12.21 -4.39
C THR A 108 -6.56 -12.36 -5.93
N SER A 109 -5.71 -11.64 -6.66
CA SER A 109 -5.51 -11.76 -8.11
C SER A 109 -4.95 -13.13 -8.55
N GLY A 110 -4.43 -13.91 -7.59
CA GLY A 110 -3.74 -15.18 -7.78
C GLY A 110 -2.22 -15.06 -7.92
N ASN A 111 -1.66 -13.85 -7.88
CA ASN A 111 -0.21 -13.65 -7.85
C ASN A 111 0.34 -14.08 -6.48
N GLU A 112 1.40 -14.87 -6.47
CA GLU A 112 2.12 -15.29 -5.27
C GLU A 112 3.61 -14.96 -5.46
N TYR A 113 4.22 -14.30 -4.48
CA TYR A 113 5.64 -13.94 -4.50
C TYR A 113 6.40 -14.65 -3.39
N THR A 114 7.62 -15.06 -3.68
CA THR A 114 8.66 -15.34 -2.67
C THR A 114 9.77 -14.33 -2.89
N ALA A 115 10.31 -13.79 -1.79
CA ALA A 115 11.30 -12.73 -1.86
C ALA A 115 12.37 -12.84 -0.77
N ASN A 116 13.56 -12.34 -1.10
CA ASN A 116 14.54 -11.95 -0.10
C ASN A 116 14.08 -10.66 0.59
N LEU A 117 14.42 -10.49 1.86
CA LEU A 117 14.45 -9.18 2.51
C LEU A 117 15.81 -8.55 2.23
N VAL A 118 15.81 -7.38 1.60
CA VAL A 118 17.04 -6.61 1.34
C VAL A 118 16.89 -5.18 1.83
N ASP A 119 17.97 -4.59 2.31
CA ASP A 119 18.04 -3.18 2.65
C ASP A 119 18.65 -2.40 1.48
N THR A 120 17.95 -1.35 1.04
CA THR A 120 18.42 -0.48 -0.03
C THR A 120 17.85 0.92 0.10
N VAL A 121 18.50 1.90 -0.51
CA VAL A 121 17.98 3.27 -0.60
C VAL A 121 16.85 3.31 -1.62
N VAL A 122 15.73 3.93 -1.25
CA VAL A 122 14.56 4.10 -2.13
C VAL A 122 14.45 5.56 -2.53
N ALA A 123 14.43 5.83 -3.83
CA ALA A 123 14.29 7.18 -4.39
C ALA A 123 13.05 7.28 -5.28
N LEU A 124 12.29 8.36 -5.16
CA LEU A 124 11.10 8.64 -5.96
C LEU A 124 11.39 9.67 -7.04
N TYR A 125 10.81 9.48 -8.23
CA TYR A 125 11.18 10.25 -9.42
C TYR A 125 9.97 10.86 -10.14
N ARG A 126 10.20 12.03 -10.75
CA ARG A 126 9.34 12.63 -11.76
C ARG A 126 9.93 12.38 -13.15
N PRO A 127 9.15 11.88 -14.14
CA PRO A 127 9.57 11.89 -15.53
C PRO A 127 9.83 13.33 -16.03
N GLN A 128 10.96 13.57 -16.69
CA GLN A 128 11.34 14.87 -17.24
C GLN A 128 12.04 14.70 -18.59
N GLY A 129 11.40 15.16 -19.67
CA GLY A 129 11.90 14.97 -21.03
C GLY A 129 12.04 13.48 -21.35
N SER A 130 13.24 13.04 -21.72
CA SER A 130 13.59 11.63 -21.94
C SER A 130 14.14 10.91 -20.69
N GLY A 131 14.21 11.59 -19.54
CA GLY A 131 14.83 11.07 -18.32
C GLY A 131 13.95 11.23 -17.08
N PHE A 132 14.59 11.22 -15.91
CA PHE A 132 13.95 11.28 -14.60
C PHE A 132 14.66 12.29 -13.69
N ALA A 133 13.88 13.06 -12.93
CA ALA A 133 14.37 13.93 -11.86
C ALA A 133 13.98 13.36 -10.51
N LYS A 134 14.98 13.07 -9.66
CA LYS A 134 14.77 12.61 -8.28
C LYS A 134 14.01 13.69 -7.51
N GLN A 135 12.95 13.31 -6.81
CA GLN A 135 12.14 14.20 -5.98
C GLN A 135 12.51 14.08 -4.51
N CYS A 136 12.55 12.85 -4.00
CA CYS A 136 12.99 12.54 -2.64
C CYS A 136 13.61 11.14 -2.59
N GLU A 137 14.30 10.86 -1.48
CA GLU A 137 15.06 9.63 -1.25
C GLU A 137 15.11 9.34 0.24
N SER A 138 15.11 8.06 0.62
CA SER A 138 15.25 7.66 2.01
C SER A 138 16.62 8.08 2.56
N ALA A 139 16.67 8.62 3.78
CA ALA A 139 17.92 9.04 4.41
C ALA A 139 18.81 7.86 4.82
N ALA A 140 18.21 6.69 4.99
CA ALA A 140 18.86 5.42 5.27
C ALA A 140 18.30 4.32 4.36
N PRO A 141 19.00 3.18 4.21
CA PRO A 141 18.41 1.99 3.61
C PRO A 141 17.13 1.58 4.33
N VAL A 142 16.14 1.12 3.57
CA VAL A 142 14.88 0.57 4.08
C VAL A 142 14.68 -0.84 3.52
N GLY A 143 13.92 -1.66 4.25
CA GLY A 143 13.61 -3.02 3.82
C GLY A 143 12.73 -3.04 2.56
N VAL A 144 13.15 -3.79 1.54
CA VAL A 144 12.45 -4.03 0.27
C VAL A 144 12.39 -5.55 0.04
N ALA A 145 11.24 -6.04 -0.40
CA ALA A 145 11.09 -7.42 -0.84
C ALA A 145 11.64 -7.59 -2.26
N GLN A 146 12.82 -8.20 -2.38
CA GLN A 146 13.42 -8.55 -3.66
C GLN A 146 12.83 -9.87 -4.17
N ILE A 147 11.89 -9.82 -5.12
CA ILE A 147 11.15 -10.99 -5.60
C ILE A 147 12.11 -11.96 -6.31
N THR A 148 12.31 -13.14 -5.71
CA THR A 148 13.14 -14.23 -6.22
C THR A 148 12.31 -15.27 -6.97
N ALA A 149 11.03 -15.45 -6.60
CA ALA A 149 10.12 -16.35 -7.29
C ALA A 149 8.71 -15.78 -7.43
N PHE A 150 8.06 -16.12 -8.55
CA PHE A 150 6.67 -15.81 -8.87
C PHE A 150 5.89 -17.09 -9.16
N ALA A 151 4.67 -17.18 -8.62
CA ALA A 151 3.71 -18.22 -8.90
C ALA A 151 2.30 -17.65 -9.16
N ASP A 152 1.49 -18.40 -9.93
CA ASP A 152 0.04 -18.18 -10.06
C ASP A 152 -0.59 -19.56 -10.31
N LYS A 153 -1.21 -20.13 -9.27
CA LYS A 153 -1.80 -21.49 -9.29
C LYS A 153 -2.92 -21.62 -10.32
N LYS A 154 -3.64 -20.53 -10.59
CA LYS A 154 -4.80 -20.51 -11.49
C LYS A 154 -4.37 -20.30 -12.94
N LYS A 155 -3.22 -19.67 -13.19
CA LYS A 155 -2.77 -19.23 -14.53
C LYS A 155 -1.28 -19.52 -14.76
N PRO A 156 -0.85 -20.77 -14.96
CA PRO A 156 0.55 -21.13 -15.21
C PRO A 156 1.22 -20.41 -16.40
N LYS A 157 0.43 -19.98 -17.39
CA LYS A 157 0.93 -19.18 -18.53
C LYS A 157 1.45 -17.80 -18.09
N LYS A 158 0.87 -17.20 -17.04
CA LYS A 158 1.38 -15.94 -16.47
C LYS A 158 2.76 -16.12 -15.86
N VAL A 159 3.02 -17.26 -15.20
CA VAL A 159 4.34 -17.57 -14.63
C VAL A 159 5.42 -17.55 -15.72
N LYS A 160 5.17 -18.22 -16.85
CA LYS A 160 6.08 -18.18 -18.00
C LYS A 160 6.24 -16.77 -18.59
N ALA A 161 5.17 -15.99 -18.64
CA ALA A 161 5.20 -14.61 -19.13
C ALA A 161 6.04 -13.69 -18.22
N TRP A 162 5.92 -13.84 -16.89
CA TRP A 162 6.69 -13.11 -15.88
C TRP A 162 8.20 -13.28 -16.12
N TYR A 163 8.70 -14.51 -16.11
CA TYR A 163 10.13 -14.76 -16.30
C TYR A 163 10.64 -14.37 -17.69
N LYS A 164 9.81 -14.52 -18.74
CA LYS A 164 10.15 -14.02 -20.08
C LYS A 164 10.29 -12.50 -20.12
N ALA A 165 9.42 -11.78 -19.42
CA ALA A 165 9.51 -10.33 -19.32
C ALA A 165 10.80 -9.90 -18.61
N LEU A 166 11.14 -10.51 -17.47
CA LEU A 166 12.39 -10.25 -16.75
C LEU A 166 13.63 -10.54 -17.61
N ALA A 167 13.69 -11.69 -18.28
CA ALA A 167 14.80 -12.05 -19.16
C ALA A 167 14.96 -11.11 -20.38
N THR A 168 13.94 -10.30 -20.69
CA THR A 168 13.98 -9.28 -21.74
C THR A 168 13.99 -7.85 -21.19
N GLY A 169 14.09 -7.69 -19.86
CA GLY A 169 14.10 -6.42 -19.16
C GLY A 169 12.85 -5.60 -19.46
N LYS A 170 11.71 -6.26 -19.41
CA LYS A 170 10.37 -5.67 -19.52
C LYS A 170 9.64 -5.83 -18.19
N PRO A 171 8.72 -4.93 -17.84
CA PRO A 171 7.90 -5.06 -16.64
C PRO A 171 7.08 -6.37 -16.68
N PRO A 172 7.21 -7.26 -15.69
CA PRO A 172 6.50 -8.54 -15.68
C PRO A 172 5.05 -8.44 -15.16
N LEU A 173 4.74 -7.46 -14.32
CA LEU A 173 3.41 -7.32 -13.71
C LEU A 173 2.50 -6.51 -14.65
N PHE A 174 1.45 -7.16 -15.14
CA PHE A 174 0.51 -6.64 -16.15
C PHE A 174 1.16 -6.10 -17.45
N GLY A 175 2.46 -6.35 -17.67
CA GLY A 175 3.21 -5.74 -18.77
C GLY A 175 3.51 -4.26 -18.59
N HIS A 176 3.31 -3.71 -17.38
CA HIS A 176 3.46 -2.28 -17.08
C HIS A 176 4.34 -2.00 -15.87
N PHE A 177 4.32 -2.87 -14.85
CA PHE A 177 5.00 -2.64 -13.58
C PHE A 177 6.13 -3.64 -13.31
N TYR A 178 7.15 -3.19 -12.59
CA TYR A 178 8.25 -4.00 -12.07
C TYR A 178 7.97 -4.58 -10.68
N GLY A 179 6.72 -4.53 -10.22
CA GLY A 179 6.28 -5.01 -8.91
C GLY A 179 5.31 -4.03 -8.27
N ASP A 180 5.11 -4.18 -6.97
CA ASP A 180 4.12 -3.48 -6.16
C ASP A 180 4.84 -2.57 -5.15
N PHE A 181 4.68 -1.27 -5.28
CA PHE A 181 5.06 -0.29 -4.28
C PHE A 181 3.93 -0.19 -3.25
N GLY A 182 3.95 -1.09 -2.29
CA GLY A 182 3.00 -1.11 -1.19
C GLY A 182 3.17 0.08 -0.27
N ALA A 183 2.11 0.86 -0.18
CA ALA A 183 1.95 2.05 0.65
C ALA A 183 1.03 1.80 1.84
N ALA A 184 0.59 0.56 2.08
CA ALA A 184 -0.14 0.23 3.30
C ALA A 184 0.75 0.39 4.54
N LEU A 185 0.13 0.78 5.65
CA LEU A 185 0.82 1.15 6.88
C LEU A 185 1.06 -0.04 7.83
N PHE A 186 0.67 -1.25 7.43
CA PHE A 186 1.01 -2.50 8.11
C PHE A 186 2.16 -3.20 7.39
N PRO A 187 3.12 -3.80 8.12
CA PRO A 187 4.25 -4.48 7.49
C PRO A 187 3.94 -5.96 7.20
N ILE A 188 4.74 -6.54 6.29
CA ILE A 188 4.89 -8.00 6.20
C ILE A 188 6.14 -8.39 6.98
N MET A 189 5.97 -9.24 7.98
CA MET A 189 7.06 -9.71 8.82
C MET A 189 7.65 -11.01 8.27
N THR A 190 8.92 -11.25 8.57
CA THR A 190 9.57 -12.55 8.39
C THR A 190 8.91 -13.61 9.27
N ALA A 191 9.09 -14.89 8.95
CA ALA A 191 8.46 -15.99 9.68
C ALA A 191 8.84 -16.03 11.18
N ASP A 192 10.05 -15.59 11.53
CA ASP A 192 10.54 -15.48 12.90
C ASP A 192 10.18 -14.13 13.57
N LYS A 193 9.50 -13.23 12.84
CA LYS A 193 9.07 -11.89 13.27
C LYS A 193 10.22 -10.98 13.71
N SER A 194 11.46 -11.28 13.34
CA SER A 194 12.63 -10.47 13.72
C SER A 194 12.83 -9.25 12.80
N ALA A 195 12.31 -9.31 11.58
CA ALA A 195 12.38 -8.24 10.59
C ALA A 195 11.11 -8.20 9.73
N GLY A 196 11.00 -7.20 8.84
CA GLY A 196 9.87 -7.09 7.94
C GLY A 196 10.06 -6.05 6.85
N VAL A 197 9.15 -6.05 5.88
CA VAL A 197 9.03 -5.03 4.85
C VAL A 197 7.90 -4.10 5.23
N TYR A 198 8.26 -2.84 5.43
CA TYR A 198 7.36 -1.74 5.77
C TYR A 198 7.12 -0.89 4.52
N SER A 199 6.10 -0.03 4.53
CA SER A 199 6.00 1.01 3.51
C SER A 199 7.23 1.92 3.56
N ALA A 200 7.77 2.25 2.38
CA ALA A 200 8.88 3.21 2.30
C ALA A 200 8.44 4.64 2.61
N LEU A 201 7.15 5.00 2.46
CA LEU A 201 6.71 6.40 2.54
C LEU A 201 6.93 7.05 3.91
N PRO A 202 6.54 6.43 5.04
CA PRO A 202 6.76 7.04 6.35
C PRO A 202 8.24 7.07 6.78
N GLN A 203 9.09 6.35 6.04
CA GLN A 203 10.53 6.27 6.25
C GLN A 203 11.30 7.29 5.39
N LEU A 204 10.60 8.05 4.53
CA LEU A 204 11.21 9.14 3.79
C LEU A 204 11.38 10.38 4.68
N PRO A 205 12.43 11.19 4.46
CA PRO A 205 12.79 12.27 5.37
C PRO A 205 11.80 13.44 5.30
N GLN A 206 11.28 13.90 6.44
CA GLN A 206 10.17 14.88 6.55
C GLN A 206 10.40 15.98 7.61
N THR A 207 11.61 16.54 7.69
CA THR A 207 11.95 17.57 8.69
C THR A 207 11.01 18.77 8.62
N GLY A 208 10.39 19.13 9.76
CA GLY A 208 9.50 20.28 9.86
C GLY A 208 8.10 20.06 9.26
N LEU A 209 7.77 18.84 8.85
CA LEU A 209 6.48 18.45 8.29
C LEU A 209 5.87 17.31 9.12
N THR A 210 4.55 17.17 9.10
CA THR A 210 3.87 16.02 9.70
C THR A 210 4.17 14.76 8.90
N ASN A 211 4.49 13.68 9.60
CA ASN A 211 4.81 12.40 8.98
C ASN A 211 3.56 11.78 8.36
N GLY A 212 3.51 11.80 7.03
CA GLY A 212 2.33 11.33 6.31
C GLY A 212 2.41 11.58 4.82
N PHE A 213 1.33 11.25 4.13
CA PHE A 213 1.21 11.49 2.70
C PHE A 213 -0.22 11.73 2.25
N ILE A 214 -0.36 12.45 1.14
CA ILE A 214 -1.63 12.72 0.47
C ILE A 214 -1.60 12.06 -0.91
N VAL A 215 -2.65 11.31 -1.23
CA VAL A 215 -2.88 10.75 -2.56
C VAL A 215 -3.99 11.53 -3.24
N HIS A 216 -3.66 12.16 -4.36
CA HIS A 216 -4.61 12.80 -5.27
C HIS A 216 -4.73 11.95 -6.54
N VAL A 217 -5.97 11.57 -6.90
CA VAL A 217 -6.26 10.96 -8.21
C VAL A 217 -7.22 11.82 -9.00
N GLY A 218 -8.32 12.24 -8.37
CA GLY A 218 -9.36 13.06 -8.99
C GLY A 218 -10.14 12.33 -10.10
N PRO A 219 -11.02 13.03 -10.84
CA PRO A 219 -11.81 12.40 -11.88
C PRO A 219 -10.92 11.80 -12.99
N LEU A 220 -11.17 10.53 -13.33
CA LEU A 220 -10.39 9.79 -14.32
C LEU A 220 -10.31 10.53 -15.65
N GLY A 221 -9.09 10.63 -16.20
CA GLY A 221 -8.80 11.30 -17.48
C GLY A 221 -8.86 12.82 -17.44
N LYS A 222 -9.22 13.44 -16.31
CA LYS A 222 -9.27 14.91 -16.16
C LYS A 222 -8.21 15.47 -15.22
N SER A 223 -7.67 14.62 -14.35
CA SER A 223 -6.74 15.00 -13.30
C SER A 223 -5.35 14.47 -13.58
N LYS A 224 -4.36 15.02 -12.86
CA LYS A 224 -2.98 14.55 -12.87
C LYS A 224 -2.71 13.92 -11.51
N PRO A 225 -2.76 12.58 -11.38
CA PRO A 225 -2.55 11.94 -10.09
C PRO A 225 -1.20 12.32 -9.48
N THR A 226 -1.16 12.56 -8.17
CA THR A 226 0.05 12.93 -7.43
C THR A 226 0.06 12.29 -6.05
N LEU A 227 1.27 12.08 -5.54
CA LEU A 227 1.58 11.73 -4.17
C LEU A 227 2.35 12.91 -3.56
N THR A 228 1.89 13.42 -2.44
CA THR A 228 2.63 14.40 -1.63
C THR A 228 3.08 13.73 -0.34
N ILE A 229 4.37 13.78 0.00
CA ILE A 229 4.95 13.18 1.21
C ILE A 229 5.52 14.28 2.09
N GLY A 230 5.26 14.21 3.39
CA GLY A 230 5.42 15.34 4.31
C GLY A 230 4.23 16.30 4.14
N ILE A 231 3.47 16.49 5.20
CA ILE A 231 2.26 17.30 5.17
C ILE A 231 2.51 18.60 5.94
N THR A 232 2.15 19.74 5.33
CA THR A 232 2.19 21.04 6.01
C THR A 232 0.95 21.24 6.89
N ASP A 233 1.05 22.09 7.91
CA ASP A 233 -0.11 22.46 8.74
C ASP A 233 -1.24 23.07 7.90
N GLU A 234 -0.89 23.86 6.88
CA GLU A 234 -1.86 24.41 5.94
C GLU A 234 -2.58 23.32 5.14
N GLU A 235 -1.88 22.27 4.73
CA GLU A 235 -2.50 21.13 4.05
C GLU A 235 -3.40 20.33 5.01
N LEU A 236 -2.93 20.02 6.23
CA LEU A 236 -3.73 19.34 7.26
C LEU A 236 -5.07 20.05 7.48
N ALA A 237 -5.05 21.38 7.60
CA ALA A 237 -6.23 22.20 7.84
C ALA A 237 -7.27 22.14 6.70
N THR A 238 -6.90 21.66 5.51
CA THR A 238 -7.85 21.52 4.39
C THR A 238 -8.61 20.19 4.39
N PHE A 239 -8.24 19.23 5.23
CA PHE A 239 -8.93 17.96 5.39
C PHE A 239 -9.98 18.08 6.49
N THR A 240 -11.20 18.45 6.08
CA THR A 240 -12.31 18.68 7.01
C THR A 240 -12.93 17.37 7.50
N THR A 241 -12.96 16.32 6.68
CA THR A 241 -13.44 15.00 7.10
C THR A 241 -12.23 14.18 7.55
N GLN A 242 -12.23 13.72 8.79
CA GLN A 242 -11.10 13.02 9.40
C GLN A 242 -11.63 11.84 10.20
N LEU A 243 -11.01 10.67 10.06
CA LEU A 243 -11.37 9.47 10.80
C LEU A 243 -10.12 8.91 11.50
N PRO A 244 -10.25 8.33 12.70
CA PRO A 244 -9.12 7.66 13.33
C PRO A 244 -8.68 6.46 12.47
N MET A 245 -7.37 6.26 12.40
CA MET A 245 -6.80 5.04 11.87
C MET A 245 -6.94 3.91 12.90
N ASN A 246 -7.22 2.70 12.42
CA ASN A 246 -7.30 1.52 13.24
C ASN A 246 -5.87 1.04 13.58
N PRO A 247 -5.55 0.84 14.87
CA PRO A 247 -4.23 0.35 15.27
C PRO A 247 -3.98 -1.04 14.67
N THR A 248 -2.72 -1.35 14.38
CA THR A 248 -2.36 -2.69 13.90
C THR A 248 -2.40 -3.68 15.06
N CYS A 249 -3.08 -4.81 14.86
CA CYS A 249 -3.13 -5.90 15.84
C CYS A 249 -2.67 -7.20 15.17
N VAL A 250 -1.80 -7.97 15.83
CA VAL A 250 -1.49 -9.38 15.51
C VAL A 250 -2.05 -10.32 16.57
N ASP A 251 -2.68 -11.41 16.15
CA ASP A 251 -2.91 -12.53 17.05
C ASP A 251 -1.58 -13.14 17.53
N ALA A 252 -1.65 -14.04 18.52
CA ALA A 252 -0.47 -14.78 18.98
C ALA A 252 0.24 -15.57 17.84
N GLY A 253 -0.47 -15.87 16.75
CA GLY A 253 0.02 -16.49 15.52
C GLY A 253 0.72 -15.53 14.54
N GLY A 254 0.61 -14.21 14.71
CA GLY A 254 1.14 -13.20 13.78
C GLY A 254 0.20 -12.82 12.63
N ALA A 255 -1.04 -13.28 12.69
CA ALA A 255 -2.10 -12.93 11.74
C ALA A 255 -2.75 -11.61 12.16
N PRO A 256 -3.06 -10.68 11.24
CA PRO A 256 -3.75 -9.46 11.62
C PRO A 256 -5.10 -9.77 12.26
N GLU A 257 -5.33 -9.27 13.47
CA GLU A 257 -6.56 -9.45 14.23
C GLU A 257 -7.40 -8.17 14.20
N ALA A 258 -8.72 -8.32 14.33
CA ALA A 258 -9.56 -7.18 14.65
C ALA A 258 -9.07 -6.57 15.99
N PRO A 259 -8.98 -5.24 16.12
CA PRO A 259 -8.46 -4.58 17.30
C PRO A 259 -9.27 -4.95 18.54
N SER A 260 -8.70 -5.86 19.34
CA SER A 260 -9.14 -6.12 20.70
C SER A 260 -8.19 -5.40 21.65
N SER A 261 -8.70 -4.99 22.83
CA SER A 261 -7.91 -4.27 23.84
C SER A 261 -6.76 -5.08 24.45
N ALA A 262 -6.46 -6.27 23.94
CA ALA A 262 -5.49 -7.22 24.50
C ALA A 262 -4.31 -7.55 23.55
N CYS A 263 -4.21 -6.89 22.40
CA CYS A 263 -3.22 -7.23 21.38
C CYS A 263 -1.98 -6.29 21.41
N PRO A 264 -0.75 -6.82 21.32
CA PRO A 264 0.45 -5.99 21.19
C PRO A 264 0.49 -5.31 19.80
N PRO A 265 0.87 -4.02 19.72
CA PRO A 265 1.03 -3.35 18.44
C PRO A 265 2.18 -3.97 17.64
N TYR A 266 2.11 -3.87 16.32
CA TYR A 266 3.27 -4.13 15.48
C TYR A 266 4.43 -3.19 15.85
N PRO A 267 5.68 -3.55 15.52
CA PRO A 267 6.78 -2.63 15.66
C PRO A 267 6.50 -1.33 14.88
N ASN A 268 7.03 -0.23 15.40
CA ASN A 268 7.05 1.04 14.70
C ASN A 268 7.89 0.92 13.41
N PHE A 269 7.69 1.86 12.49
CA PHE A 269 8.55 2.01 11.32
C PHE A 269 10.01 2.13 11.76
N PRO A 270 10.95 1.33 11.21
CA PRO A 270 12.34 1.31 11.66
C PRO A 270 13.05 2.66 11.53
N VAL A 271 12.64 3.47 10.56
CA VAL A 271 13.10 4.85 10.37
C VAL A 271 12.01 5.80 10.86
N GLY A 272 12.34 6.66 11.82
CA GLY A 272 11.44 7.68 12.35
C GLY A 272 10.60 7.25 13.56
N ASP A 273 10.58 5.96 13.92
CA ASP A 273 9.84 5.42 15.07
C ASP A 273 8.33 5.73 15.04
N MET A 274 7.76 5.79 13.84
CA MET A 274 6.34 6.08 13.62
C MET A 274 5.47 4.85 13.88
N PRO A 275 4.23 4.98 14.38
CA PRO A 275 3.34 3.84 14.55
C PRO A 275 2.95 3.23 13.18
N THR A 276 2.75 1.92 13.18
CA THR A 276 2.13 1.19 12.06
C THR A 276 0.61 1.12 12.27
N TRP A 277 -0.15 0.99 11.18
CA TRP A 277 -1.61 0.96 11.20
C TRP A 277 -2.20 -0.20 10.39
N SER A 278 -3.43 -0.62 10.72
CA SER A 278 -4.11 -1.78 10.12
C SER A 278 -4.36 -1.63 8.61
N GLU A 279 -4.44 -2.75 7.90
CA GLU A 279 -4.93 -2.83 6.51
C GLU A 279 -6.35 -2.28 6.38
N GLN A 280 -7.22 -2.63 7.33
CA GLN A 280 -8.55 -2.04 7.45
C GLN A 280 -8.38 -0.71 8.18
N ILE A 281 -7.89 0.28 7.45
CA ILE A 281 -7.34 1.52 8.01
C ILE A 281 -8.33 2.30 8.87
N THR A 282 -9.63 2.18 8.65
CA THR A 282 -10.66 2.82 9.49
C THR A 282 -11.98 2.04 9.46
N TYR A 283 -12.95 2.39 10.29
CA TYR A 283 -14.28 1.77 10.32
C TYR A 283 -15.35 2.69 9.76
N ALA A 284 -16.36 2.09 9.13
CA ALA A 284 -17.55 2.79 8.67
C ALA A 284 -18.81 1.93 8.79
N ASN A 285 -19.96 2.59 8.77
CA ASN A 285 -21.25 1.97 8.52
C ASN A 285 -21.49 1.94 7.00
N LEU A 286 -21.87 0.78 6.50
CA LEU A 286 -22.24 0.58 5.10
C LEU A 286 -23.74 0.37 5.00
N SER A 287 -24.36 0.94 3.97
CA SER A 287 -25.72 0.55 3.60
C SER A 287 -25.90 0.54 2.10
N TRP A 288 -26.81 -0.30 1.63
CA TRP A 288 -27.21 -0.29 0.23
C TRP A 288 -28.69 -0.51 0.03
N GLU A 289 -29.27 0.22 -0.93
CA GLU A 289 -30.70 0.25 -1.21
C GLU A 289 -31.03 0.44 -2.70
N TYR A 290 -32.21 -0.02 -3.12
CA TYR A 290 -32.78 0.30 -4.43
C TYR A 290 -33.64 1.57 -4.37
N GLY A 291 -33.36 2.53 -5.26
CA GLY A 291 -34.15 3.75 -5.39
C GLY A 291 -34.02 4.70 -4.19
N LYS A 292 -34.90 5.70 -4.09
CA LYS A 292 -35.06 6.53 -2.87
C LYS A 292 -36.01 5.75 -1.94
N SER A 293 -35.50 4.93 -1.03
CA SER A 293 -36.33 4.00 -0.26
C SER A 293 -37.19 4.69 0.80
N SER A 294 -38.36 4.11 1.09
CA SER A 294 -39.12 4.39 2.32
C SER A 294 -39.67 3.13 3.02
N SER A 295 -39.33 1.89 2.60
CA SER A 295 -39.73 0.68 3.36
C SER A 295 -39.00 -0.60 2.92
N GLY A 296 -38.10 -1.14 3.75
CA GLY A 296 -37.68 -2.57 3.73
C GLY A 296 -36.72 -3.07 2.62
N ASN A 297 -36.28 -2.21 1.69
CA ASN A 297 -35.47 -2.63 0.53
C ASN A 297 -33.95 -2.38 0.67
N GLY A 298 -33.45 -2.17 1.88
CA GLY A 298 -32.02 -1.97 2.15
C GLY A 298 -31.37 -3.11 2.93
N GLN A 299 -30.04 -3.14 2.96
CA GLN A 299 -29.24 -3.77 4.00
C GLN A 299 -28.30 -2.73 4.59
N ALA A 300 -27.97 -2.86 5.87
CA ALA A 300 -27.04 -1.99 6.55
C ALA A 300 -26.17 -2.81 7.50
N PHE A 301 -24.93 -2.38 7.62
CA PHE A 301 -23.88 -2.99 8.44
C PHE A 301 -23.17 -1.87 9.19
N SER A 302 -22.83 -2.13 10.44
CA SER A 302 -22.09 -1.20 11.27
C SER A 302 -20.67 -1.69 11.52
N ASN A 303 -19.75 -0.75 11.73
CA ASN A 303 -18.36 -1.07 12.11
C ASN A 303 -17.64 -2.00 11.11
N VAL A 304 -17.88 -1.77 9.81
CA VAL A 304 -17.20 -2.49 8.73
C VAL A 304 -15.84 -1.84 8.48
N GLY A 305 -14.78 -2.64 8.46
CA GLY A 305 -13.45 -2.15 8.13
C GLY A 305 -13.36 -1.66 6.69
N LEU A 306 -12.66 -0.55 6.48
CA LEU A 306 -12.38 0.01 5.17
C LEU A 306 -10.89 -0.12 4.85
N THR A 307 -10.57 -0.77 3.73
CA THR A 307 -9.24 -0.73 3.12
C THR A 307 -9.26 0.30 2.01
N LEU A 308 -8.43 1.34 2.14
CA LEU A 308 -8.24 2.36 1.11
C LEU A 308 -7.15 1.91 0.17
N ASP A 309 -7.53 1.34 -0.97
CA ASP A 309 -6.63 0.55 -1.81
C ASP A 309 -6.55 1.11 -3.24
N THR A 310 -5.42 1.71 -3.60
CA THR A 310 -5.16 2.17 -4.97
C THR A 310 -4.73 1.06 -5.94
N GLY A 311 -4.31 -0.09 -5.44
CA GLY A 311 -3.97 -1.26 -6.24
C GLY A 311 -5.21 -2.04 -6.71
N ALA A 312 -6.32 -1.95 -5.98
CA ALA A 312 -7.59 -2.52 -6.41
C ALA A 312 -8.30 -1.61 -7.43
N PRO A 313 -8.58 -2.11 -8.66
CA PRO A 313 -9.19 -1.31 -9.70
C PRO A 313 -10.66 -0.99 -9.43
N ALA A 314 -11.36 -1.78 -8.61
CA ALA A 314 -12.77 -1.62 -8.31
C ALA A 314 -13.05 -1.91 -6.83
N THR A 315 -14.13 -1.33 -6.33
CA THR A 315 -14.62 -1.57 -4.98
C THR A 315 -15.08 -3.02 -4.83
N THR A 316 -14.67 -3.68 -3.75
CA THR A 316 -15.07 -5.05 -3.42
C THR A 316 -15.54 -5.13 -1.97
N ILE A 317 -16.73 -5.68 -1.75
CA ILE A 317 -17.20 -6.13 -0.44
C ILE A 317 -16.69 -7.55 -0.22
N TRP A 318 -15.72 -7.70 0.67
CA TRP A 318 -15.21 -9.01 1.10
C TRP A 318 -16.13 -9.56 2.17
N GLN A 319 -16.84 -10.64 1.83
CA GLN A 319 -17.95 -11.14 2.62
C GLN A 319 -17.56 -12.28 3.56
N ASN A 320 -18.29 -12.35 4.66
CA ASN A 320 -18.32 -13.46 5.62
C ASN A 320 -19.74 -13.58 6.19
N ASP A 321 -19.91 -14.28 7.32
CA ASP A 321 -21.23 -14.46 7.95
C ASP A 321 -21.81 -13.16 8.54
N ASP A 322 -20.97 -12.20 8.96
CA ASP A 322 -21.39 -10.94 9.58
C ASP A 322 -21.58 -9.79 8.57
N LEU A 323 -20.96 -9.89 7.39
CA LEU A 323 -21.09 -8.96 6.28
C LEU A 323 -21.32 -9.75 4.98
N TYR A 324 -22.56 -9.72 4.49
CA TYR A 324 -22.92 -10.35 3.22
C TYR A 324 -23.90 -9.50 2.42
N VAL A 325 -23.83 -9.65 1.10
CA VAL A 325 -24.70 -8.98 0.15
C VAL A 325 -25.80 -9.95 -0.27
N ASP A 326 -27.05 -9.57 -0.02
CA ASP A 326 -28.21 -10.35 -0.47
C ASP A 326 -28.19 -10.46 -2.00
N SER A 327 -28.45 -11.65 -2.52
CA SER A 327 -28.48 -11.94 -3.96
C SER A 327 -29.38 -10.99 -4.75
N ARG A 328 -30.39 -10.39 -4.12
CA ARG A 328 -31.24 -9.36 -4.74
C ARG A 328 -30.48 -8.12 -5.18
N PHE A 329 -29.34 -7.78 -4.58
CA PHE A 329 -28.46 -6.68 -4.98
C PHE A 329 -27.41 -7.08 -6.01
N LEU A 330 -27.22 -8.38 -6.25
CA LEU A 330 -26.19 -8.90 -7.14
C LEU A 330 -26.73 -9.24 -8.54
N ARG A 331 -25.93 -8.97 -9.55
CA ARG A 331 -26.13 -9.46 -10.91
C ARG A 331 -25.44 -10.81 -11.04
N ASN A 332 -26.19 -11.82 -11.49
CA ASN A 332 -25.69 -13.18 -11.71
C ASN A 332 -24.94 -13.73 -10.48
N PRO A 333 -25.57 -13.76 -9.30
CA PRO A 333 -24.92 -14.27 -8.09
C PRO A 333 -24.44 -15.71 -8.29
N GLU A 334 -23.19 -15.96 -7.93
CA GLU A 334 -22.54 -17.28 -7.92
C GLU A 334 -22.45 -17.83 -6.49
N GLY A 335 -22.53 -19.15 -6.34
CA GLY A 335 -22.54 -19.85 -5.06
C GLY A 335 -23.87 -20.56 -4.77
N SER A 336 -23.84 -21.70 -4.09
CA SER A 336 -25.03 -22.47 -3.73
C SER A 336 -25.60 -22.10 -2.35
N THR A 337 -24.83 -21.38 -1.54
CA THR A 337 -25.20 -20.92 -0.19
C THR A 337 -24.66 -19.51 0.03
N VAL A 338 -25.30 -18.73 0.92
CA VAL A 338 -24.79 -17.43 1.37
C VAL A 338 -23.43 -17.62 2.05
N PRO A 339 -22.45 -16.72 1.85
CA PRO A 339 -22.49 -15.52 0.98
C PRO A 339 -22.34 -15.84 -0.52
N TYR A 340 -22.94 -15.01 -1.38
CA TYR A 340 -22.86 -15.13 -2.85
C TYR A 340 -21.75 -14.24 -3.43
N THR A 341 -21.09 -14.66 -4.51
CA THR A 341 -20.16 -13.80 -5.26
C THR A 341 -20.87 -13.14 -6.45
N GLY A 342 -20.57 -11.89 -6.76
CA GLY A 342 -21.09 -11.22 -7.96
C GLY A 342 -20.91 -9.71 -7.96
N ASP A 343 -21.21 -9.06 -9.09
CA ASP A 343 -21.26 -7.59 -9.15
C ASP A 343 -22.59 -7.06 -8.64
N PHE A 344 -22.60 -5.88 -8.02
CA PHE A 344 -23.84 -5.17 -7.74
C PHE A 344 -24.60 -4.87 -9.04
N LYS A 345 -25.93 -4.99 -8.99
CA LYS A 345 -26.80 -4.45 -10.05
C LYS A 345 -26.61 -2.94 -10.12
N SER A 346 -26.81 -2.36 -11.29
CA SER A 346 -26.70 -0.91 -11.48
C SER A 346 -27.77 -0.14 -10.71
N LYS A 347 -27.46 1.08 -10.30
CA LYS A 347 -28.33 2.02 -9.56
C LYS A 347 -28.71 1.56 -8.14
N VAL A 348 -28.01 0.58 -7.58
CA VAL A 348 -28.01 0.39 -6.13
C VAL A 348 -27.29 1.60 -5.54
N ARG A 349 -27.89 2.28 -4.59
CA ARG A 349 -27.19 3.31 -3.83
C ARG A 349 -26.36 2.58 -2.78
N LEU A 350 -25.04 2.71 -2.84
CA LEU A 350 -24.13 2.34 -1.76
C LEU A 350 -23.81 3.62 -0.98
N THR A 351 -24.00 3.58 0.34
CA THR A 351 -23.66 4.65 1.27
C THR A 351 -22.57 4.17 2.22
N ILE A 352 -21.56 5.01 2.43
CA ILE A 352 -20.48 4.85 3.40
C ILE A 352 -20.60 6.02 4.36
N SER A 353 -20.80 5.72 5.64
CA SER A 353 -20.89 6.75 6.68
C SER A 353 -19.99 6.40 7.86
N ALA A 354 -19.21 7.35 8.36
CA ALA A 354 -18.36 7.14 9.51
C ALA A 354 -18.38 8.39 10.39
N ALA A 355 -18.64 8.19 11.68
CA ALA A 355 -18.58 9.26 12.66
C ALA A 355 -17.11 9.53 13.00
N THR A 356 -16.74 10.80 13.04
CA THR A 356 -15.40 11.18 13.49
C THR A 356 -15.31 11.18 15.01
N THR A 357 -14.17 10.76 15.53
CA THR A 357 -13.77 10.99 16.93
C THR A 357 -12.61 11.99 17.04
N VAL A 358 -12.16 12.53 15.91
CA VAL A 358 -11.05 13.48 15.84
C VAL A 358 -11.58 14.89 16.18
N PRO A 359 -11.00 15.59 17.17
CA PRO A 359 -11.46 16.93 17.53
C PRO A 359 -11.46 17.90 16.35
N GLY A 360 -12.61 18.51 16.06
CA GLY A 360 -12.76 19.45 14.94
C GLY A 360 -12.95 18.79 13.57
N GLY A 361 -12.87 17.45 13.48
CA GLY A 361 -13.21 16.71 12.27
C GLY A 361 -14.71 16.71 11.98
N HIS A 362 -15.05 16.45 10.72
CA HIS A 362 -16.41 16.16 10.27
C HIS A 362 -16.55 14.68 9.91
N ASP A 363 -17.78 14.18 10.03
CA ASP A 363 -18.15 12.83 9.62
C ASP A 363 -17.91 12.62 8.12
N LEU A 364 -17.62 11.38 7.74
CA LEU A 364 -17.69 10.95 6.35
C LEU A 364 -19.14 10.57 6.06
N ASP A 365 -19.74 11.20 5.05
CA ASP A 365 -21.01 10.79 4.45
C ASP A 365 -20.86 10.79 2.93
N PHE A 366 -20.74 9.60 2.37
CA PHE A 366 -20.50 9.39 0.95
C PHE A 366 -21.52 8.42 0.38
N TYR A 367 -22.02 8.70 -0.81
CA TYR A 367 -22.81 7.72 -1.55
C TYR A 367 -22.42 7.69 -3.02
N LEU A 368 -22.60 6.50 -3.62
CA LEU A 368 -22.46 6.29 -5.06
C LEU A 368 -23.64 5.47 -5.58
N LEU A 369 -24.02 5.71 -6.84
CA LEU A 369 -24.92 4.81 -7.57
C LEU A 369 -24.08 3.80 -8.33
N THR A 370 -24.22 2.53 -7.97
CA THR A 370 -23.45 1.44 -8.57
C THR A 370 -23.68 1.36 -10.07
N GLY A 371 -22.67 0.89 -10.78
CA GLY A 371 -22.70 0.67 -12.22
C GLY A 371 -21.72 -0.42 -12.60
N GLN A 372 -21.22 -0.35 -13.82
CA GLN A 372 -20.44 -1.43 -14.45
C GLN A 372 -19.08 -0.95 -14.95
N LYS A 373 -18.67 0.26 -14.52
CA LYS A 373 -17.38 0.82 -14.87
C LYS A 373 -16.45 0.61 -13.68
N ALA A 374 -15.46 -0.27 -13.86
CA ALA A 374 -14.34 -0.40 -12.94
C ALA A 374 -13.77 0.99 -12.60
N THR A 375 -13.25 1.15 -11.38
CA THR A 375 -12.63 2.39 -10.87
C THR A 375 -13.61 3.53 -10.60
N VAL A 376 -14.79 3.54 -11.23
CA VAL A 376 -15.76 4.64 -11.12
C VAL A 376 -16.92 4.29 -10.20
N ASN A 377 -17.62 3.20 -10.50
CA ASN A 377 -18.83 2.84 -9.76
C ASN A 377 -19.19 1.35 -9.80
N GLN A 378 -18.32 0.49 -10.32
CA GLN A 378 -18.46 -0.94 -10.12
C GLN A 378 -18.17 -1.27 -8.65
N VAL A 379 -19.10 -2.03 -8.06
CA VAL A 379 -18.95 -2.62 -6.74
C VAL A 379 -19.20 -4.10 -6.91
N SER A 380 -18.28 -4.94 -6.45
CA SER A 380 -18.45 -6.39 -6.42
C SER A 380 -18.59 -6.87 -4.97
N ALA A 381 -19.12 -8.07 -4.83
CA ALA A 381 -19.15 -8.82 -3.59
C ALA A 381 -18.42 -10.14 -3.84
N SER A 382 -17.43 -10.44 -3.01
CA SER A 382 -16.61 -11.64 -3.15
C SER A 382 -16.58 -12.39 -1.83
N VAL A 383 -16.75 -13.71 -1.90
CA VAL A 383 -16.51 -14.58 -0.74
C VAL A 383 -15.01 -14.80 -0.62
N ARG A 384 -14.45 -14.49 0.54
CA ARG A 384 -13.08 -14.91 0.82
C ARG A 384 -13.10 -16.42 1.04
N GLY A 385 -12.41 -17.17 0.19
CA GLY A 385 -12.25 -18.61 0.42
C GLY A 385 -11.47 -18.84 1.73
N ASN A 386 -11.52 -20.05 2.28
CA ASN A 386 -10.59 -20.49 3.33
C ASN A 386 -9.17 -20.64 2.74
N ASP A 387 -8.59 -19.54 2.27
CA ASP A 387 -7.25 -19.48 1.68
C ASP A 387 -6.12 -19.58 2.71
N GLY A 388 -6.44 -20.05 3.93
CA GLY A 388 -5.50 -20.19 5.04
C GLY A 388 -5.10 -18.85 5.66
N GLY A 389 -5.69 -17.74 5.21
CA GLY A 389 -5.59 -16.46 5.88
C GLY A 389 -6.37 -16.45 7.20
N PRO A 390 -6.15 -15.42 8.04
CA PRO A 390 -6.94 -15.22 9.26
C PRO A 390 -8.44 -15.22 8.92
N THR A 391 -9.30 -15.60 9.86
CA THR A 391 -10.75 -15.40 9.71
C THR A 391 -11.05 -13.92 9.95
N TRP A 392 -10.81 -13.07 8.95
CA TRP A 392 -11.13 -11.65 9.06
C TRP A 392 -12.65 -11.47 9.10
N SER A 393 -13.12 -10.50 9.87
CA SER A 393 -14.44 -9.93 9.65
C SER A 393 -14.54 -9.46 8.20
N GLY A 394 -15.73 -9.55 7.61
CA GLY A 394 -15.95 -8.99 6.29
C GLY A 394 -15.64 -7.49 6.30
N TYR A 395 -15.09 -7.00 5.20
CA TYR A 395 -14.62 -5.63 5.06
C TYR A 395 -14.88 -5.11 3.65
N MET A 396 -14.72 -3.81 3.48
CA MET A 396 -14.82 -3.16 2.17
C MET A 396 -13.44 -2.72 1.71
N ASN A 397 -13.00 -3.27 0.60
CA ASN A 397 -11.91 -2.69 -0.17
C ASN A 397 -12.49 -1.64 -1.10
N THR A 398 -12.10 -0.38 -0.92
CA THR A 398 -12.70 0.73 -1.67
C THR A 398 -12.22 0.79 -3.11
N GLY A 399 -11.07 0.19 -3.43
CA GLY A 399 -10.38 0.41 -4.69
C GLY A 399 -10.06 1.89 -4.93
N LEU A 400 -9.78 2.22 -6.17
CA LEU A 400 -9.56 3.62 -6.59
C LEU A 400 -10.80 4.53 -6.46
N MET A 401 -11.97 3.98 -6.14
CA MET A 401 -13.24 4.71 -6.19
C MET A 401 -13.21 5.96 -5.31
N LEU A 402 -12.88 5.87 -4.01
CA LEU A 402 -12.85 7.06 -3.14
C LEU A 402 -11.81 8.10 -3.59
N TYR A 403 -10.66 7.67 -4.09
CA TYR A 403 -9.60 8.56 -4.59
C TYR A 403 -10.02 9.39 -5.81
N THR A 404 -11.04 8.95 -6.57
CA THR A 404 -11.59 9.75 -7.67
C THR A 404 -12.56 10.85 -7.22
N TYR A 405 -12.96 10.84 -5.94
CA TYR A 405 -13.89 11.77 -5.31
C TYR A 405 -13.22 12.63 -4.23
N TYR A 406 -12.15 12.15 -3.62
CA TYR A 406 -11.42 12.80 -2.54
C TYR A 406 -9.91 12.71 -2.78
N ASP A 407 -9.20 13.75 -2.37
CA ASP A 407 -7.83 13.58 -1.91
C ASP A 407 -7.90 12.82 -0.59
N VAL A 408 -7.03 11.83 -0.44
CA VAL A 408 -6.98 10.98 0.75
C VAL A 408 -5.63 11.21 1.43
N MET A 409 -5.67 11.62 2.69
CA MET A 409 -4.51 11.88 3.52
C MET A 409 -4.31 10.74 4.51
N PHE A 410 -3.07 10.32 4.68
CA PHE A 410 -2.62 9.41 5.72
C PHE A 410 -1.67 10.18 6.64
N ASP A 411 -2.19 10.74 7.73
CA ASP A 411 -1.39 11.31 8.81
C ASP A 411 -0.98 10.19 9.77
N VAL A 412 0.22 9.68 9.55
CA VAL A 412 0.76 8.51 10.25
C VAL A 412 1.15 8.88 11.67
N GLU A 413 1.55 10.13 11.89
CA GLU A 413 1.94 10.69 13.19
C GLU A 413 0.79 10.75 14.17
N HIS A 414 -0.34 11.29 13.73
CA HIS A 414 -1.50 11.47 14.58
C HIS A 414 -2.52 10.32 14.46
N GLY A 415 -2.29 9.37 13.55
CA GLY A 415 -3.18 8.23 13.33
C GLY A 415 -4.52 8.65 12.76
N VAL A 416 -4.51 9.51 11.75
CA VAL A 416 -5.72 10.08 11.15
C VAL A 416 -5.72 9.87 9.64
N VAL A 417 -6.83 9.34 9.11
CA VAL A 417 -7.10 9.38 7.68
C VAL A 417 -8.03 10.55 7.35
N GLY A 418 -7.61 11.41 6.43
CA GLY A 418 -8.34 12.61 6.03
C GLY A 418 -8.93 12.51 4.63
N PHE A 419 -10.07 13.15 4.40
CA PHE A 419 -10.73 13.26 3.10
C PHE A 419 -11.01 14.73 2.75
N ARG A 420 -10.54 15.15 1.58
CA ARG A 420 -10.82 16.48 1.01
C ARG A 420 -11.45 16.32 -0.37
N PRO A 421 -12.67 16.81 -0.63
CA PRO A 421 -13.31 16.64 -1.93
C PRO A 421 -12.46 17.18 -3.08
N VAL A 422 -12.32 16.39 -4.15
CA VAL A 422 -11.68 16.88 -5.38
C VAL A 422 -12.63 17.81 -6.14
N LYS A 423 -12.09 18.89 -6.72
CA LYS A 423 -12.86 19.75 -7.63
C LYS A 423 -13.19 18.95 -8.90
N ARG A 424 -14.47 18.91 -9.28
CA ARG A 424 -14.97 18.13 -10.44
C ARG A 424 -15.10 18.92 -11.72
#